data_AF-A0A7V3W162-F1
#
_entry.id   AF-A0A7V3W162-F1
#
_cell.length_a   1.000
_cell.length_b   1.000
_cell.length_c   1.000
_cell.angle_alpha   90.00
_cell.angle_beta   90.00
_cell.angle_gamma   90.00
#
_symmetry.space_group_name_H-M   'P 1'
#
loop_
_entity.id
_entity.type
_entity.pdbx_description
1 polymer ?
#
loop_
_entity_poly.entity_id
_entity_poly.type
_entity_poly.pdbx_seq_one_letter_code
_entity_poly.pdbx_strand_id
1 'polypeptide(L)'
;MESVLENSLRVFYAVLAFGILIFFHELGHFLMAKLMNVKVVTFALGFGAKVFKVRRGETDYALCAIPLGGYVKMLGEELDEEVPPHEIHRSFSAKSIPTRFSIVMAGPAFNLALAALIVALLHLGEVPYLPPKVQEVVEGSPASQAGILPGDEIIAVNGKAIKRFQ
;
A
#
# COMPACT_ATOMS: atom_id res chain seq x y z
N MET A 1 5.75 -16.54 25.53
CA MET A 1 4.34 -16.38 25.13
C MET A 1 4.09 -14.98 24.59
N GLU A 2 4.53 -13.92 25.30
CA GLU A 2 4.41 -12.53 24.84
C GLU A 2 5.09 -12.26 23.49
N SER A 3 6.31 -12.76 23.29
CA SER A 3 7.03 -12.60 22.00
C SER A 3 6.32 -13.27 20.80
N VAL A 4 5.61 -14.38 21.02
CA VAL A 4 4.85 -15.09 19.97
C VAL A 4 3.60 -14.31 19.60
N LEU A 5 2.92 -13.72 20.59
CA LEU A 5 1.75 -12.87 20.38
C LEU A 5 2.13 -11.57 19.64
N GLU A 6 3.21 -10.91 20.05
CA GLU A 6 3.73 -9.72 19.36
C GLU A 6 4.09 -10.01 17.90
N ASN A 7 4.78 -11.12 17.65
CA ASN A 7 5.14 -11.52 16.29
C ASN A 7 3.90 -11.83 15.44
N SER A 8 2.90 -12.49 16.03
CA SER A 8 1.63 -12.78 15.35
C SER A 8 0.88 -11.50 14.97
N LEU A 9 0.84 -10.52 15.88
CA LEU A 9 0.26 -9.20 15.62
C LEU A 9 1.00 -8.46 14.51
N ARG A 10 2.34 -8.47 14.51
CA ARG A 10 3.16 -7.85 13.45
C ARG A 10 2.87 -8.48 12.09
N VAL A 11 2.78 -9.81 12.02
CA VAL A 11 2.43 -10.53 10.79
C VAL A 11 1.02 -10.15 10.33
N PHE A 12 0.06 -10.10 11.25
CA PHE A 12 -1.31 -9.68 10.94
C PHE A 12 -1.34 -8.26 10.36
N TYR A 13 -0.67 -7.29 11.00
CA TYR A 13 -0.58 -5.92 10.50
C TYR A 13 0.15 -5.82 9.16
N ALA A 14 1.19 -6.61 8.95
CA ALA A 14 1.88 -6.66 7.66
C ALA A 14 0.93 -7.15 6.55
N VAL A 15 0.21 -8.26 6.78
CA VAL A 15 -0.76 -8.79 5.82
C VAL A 15 -1.87 -7.78 5.55
N LEU A 16 -2.38 -7.10 6.59
CA LEU A 16 -3.39 -6.06 6.44
C LEU A 16 -2.87 -4.87 5.61
N ALA A 17 -1.66 -4.38 5.90
CA ALA A 17 -1.05 -3.26 5.19
C ALA A 17 -0.80 -3.59 3.72
N PHE A 18 -0.24 -4.77 3.42
CA PHE A 18 -0.07 -5.23 2.04
C PHE A 18 -1.42 -5.44 1.35
N GLY A 19 -2.42 -5.96 2.04
CA GLY A 19 -3.77 -6.12 1.51
C GLY A 19 -4.40 -4.80 1.08
N ILE A 20 -4.27 -3.75 1.91
CA ILE A 20 -4.73 -2.39 1.56
C ILE A 20 -3.94 -1.85 0.37
N LEU A 21 -2.61 -1.97 0.38
CA LEU A 21 -1.75 -1.48 -0.71
C LEU A 21 -2.11 -2.14 -2.05
N ILE A 22 -2.30 -3.46 -2.05
CA ILE A 22 -2.67 -4.21 -3.25
C ILE A 22 -4.08 -3.84 -3.69
N PHE A 23 -5.04 -3.72 -2.77
CA PHE A 23 -6.39 -3.29 -3.09
C PHE A 23 -6.42 -1.95 -3.85
N PHE A 24 -5.70 -0.95 -3.36
CA PHE A 24 -5.64 0.36 -4.02
C PHE A 24 -4.92 0.31 -5.38
N HIS A 25 -3.90 -0.54 -5.51
CA HIS A 25 -3.24 -0.81 -6.78
C HIS A 25 -4.22 -1.36 -7.83
N GLU A 26 -4.92 -2.45 -7.49
CA GLU A 26 -5.90 -3.06 -8.38
C GLU A 26 -7.07 -2.10 -8.66
N LEU A 27 -7.50 -1.33 -7.65
CA LEU A 27 -8.53 -0.32 -7.82
C LEU A 27 -8.14 0.74 -8.87
N GLY A 28 -6.86 1.14 -8.92
CA GLY A 28 -6.36 2.06 -9.93
C GLY A 28 -6.53 1.52 -11.35
N HIS A 29 -6.08 0.29 -11.60
CA HIS A 29 -6.29 -0.38 -12.89
C HIS A 29 -7.77 -0.49 -13.25
N PHE A 30 -8.59 -0.94 -12.29
CA PHE A 30 -10.03 -1.13 -12.44
C PHE A 30 -10.75 0.15 -12.85
N LEU A 31 -10.52 1.24 -12.11
CA LEU A 31 -11.17 2.52 -12.35
C LEU A 31 -10.73 3.11 -13.70
N MET A 32 -9.43 3.06 -14.01
CA MET A 32 -8.94 3.57 -15.28
C MET A 32 -9.47 2.75 -16.46
N ALA A 33 -9.54 1.42 -16.35
CA ALA A 33 -10.13 0.56 -17.36
C ALA A 33 -11.60 0.93 -17.62
N LYS A 34 -12.40 1.08 -16.56
CA LYS A 34 -13.81 1.50 -16.67
C LYS A 34 -13.96 2.88 -17.31
N LEU A 35 -13.11 3.85 -16.93
CA LEU A 35 -13.11 5.21 -17.50
C LEU A 35 -12.77 5.20 -19.00
N MET A 36 -11.86 4.33 -19.44
CA MET A 36 -11.46 4.19 -20.84
C MET A 36 -12.40 3.29 -21.66
N ASN A 37 -13.57 2.95 -21.11
CA ASN A 37 -14.54 2.02 -21.69
C ASN A 37 -13.90 0.68 -22.10
N VAL A 38 -13.08 0.12 -21.21
CA VAL A 38 -12.62 -1.27 -21.25
C VAL A 38 -13.49 -2.09 -20.32
N LYS A 39 -13.99 -3.23 -20.81
CA LYS A 39 -14.82 -4.14 -20.00
C LYS A 39 -13.93 -4.88 -19.01
N VAL A 40 -14.22 -4.75 -17.72
CA VAL A 40 -13.59 -5.56 -16.68
C VAL A 40 -14.47 -6.76 -16.38
N VAL A 41 -13.94 -7.96 -16.61
CA VAL A 41 -14.61 -9.24 -16.38
C VAL A 41 -14.54 -9.62 -14.91
N THR A 42 -13.38 -9.47 -14.27
CA THR A 42 -13.18 -9.82 -12.86
C THR A 42 -12.33 -8.79 -12.14
N PHE A 43 -12.75 -8.40 -10.94
CA PHE A 43 -11.94 -7.70 -9.96
C PHE A 43 -11.79 -8.63 -8.75
N ALA A 44 -10.57 -9.09 -8.47
CA ALA A 44 -10.32 -10.05 -7.41
C ALA A 44 -9.28 -9.53 -6.42
N LEU A 45 -9.56 -9.76 -5.14
CA LEU A 45 -8.59 -9.61 -4.05
C LEU A 45 -8.06 -10.99 -3.65
N GLY A 46 -6.75 -11.14 -3.66
CA GLY A 46 -6.05 -12.38 -3.39
C GLY A 46 -5.87 -13.30 -4.61
N PHE A 47 -5.26 -14.45 -4.38
CA PHE A 47 -5.01 -15.50 -5.37
C PHE A 47 -5.62 -16.86 -4.98
N GLY A 48 -5.69 -17.77 -5.96
CA GLY A 48 -6.16 -19.13 -5.76
C GLY A 48 -7.68 -19.28 -5.86
N ALA A 49 -8.24 -20.21 -5.10
CA ALA A 49 -9.67 -20.50 -5.12
C ALA A 49 -10.49 -19.29 -4.65
N LYS A 50 -11.56 -18.95 -5.39
CA LYS A 50 -12.51 -17.89 -5.03
C LYS A 50 -13.36 -18.38 -3.86
N VAL A 51 -13.18 -17.78 -2.70
CA VAL A 51 -13.95 -18.10 -1.48
C VAL A 51 -15.31 -17.39 -1.51
N PHE A 52 -15.32 -16.16 -2.02
CA PHE A 52 -16.53 -15.37 -2.20
C PHE A 52 -16.53 -14.73 -3.58
N LYS A 53 -17.70 -14.69 -4.22
CA LYS A 53 -17.88 -14.08 -5.54
C LYS A 53 -19.26 -13.45 -5.64
N VAL A 54 -19.32 -12.19 -6.04
CA VAL A 54 -20.57 -11.48 -6.32
C VAL A 54 -20.46 -10.80 -7.68
N ARG A 55 -21.46 -11.01 -8.53
CA ARG A 55 -21.55 -10.30 -9.81
C ARG A 55 -22.34 -9.02 -9.62
N ARG A 56 -21.76 -7.87 -10.00
CA ARG A 56 -22.46 -6.58 -10.04
C ARG A 56 -22.29 -5.96 -11.42
N GLY A 57 -23.38 -5.89 -12.16
CA GLY A 57 -23.38 -5.52 -13.57
C GLY A 57 -22.61 -6.56 -14.41
N GLU A 58 -21.58 -6.11 -15.10
CA GLU A 58 -20.74 -6.94 -15.97
C GLU A 58 -19.47 -7.48 -15.29
N THR A 59 -19.19 -7.05 -14.05
CA THR A 59 -17.95 -7.38 -13.35
C THR A 59 -18.22 -8.35 -12.21
N ASP A 60 -17.43 -9.42 -12.17
CA ASP A 60 -17.35 -10.34 -11.04
C ASP A 60 -16.38 -9.80 -9.99
N TYR A 61 -16.86 -9.51 -8.79
CA TYR A 61 -16.05 -9.13 -7.65
C TYR A 61 -15.77 -10.38 -6.81
N ALA A 62 -14.51 -10.72 -6.59
CA ALA A 62 -14.12 -11.95 -5.91
C ALA A 62 -13.14 -11.70 -4.76
N LEU A 63 -13.26 -12.51 -3.72
CA LEU A 63 -12.27 -12.66 -2.66
C LEU A 63 -11.72 -14.08 -2.73
N CYS A 64 -10.40 -14.20 -2.83
CA CYS A 64 -9.69 -15.46 -2.98
C CYS A 64 -9.12 -15.96 -1.65
N ALA A 65 -8.78 -17.24 -1.58
CA ALA A 65 -8.32 -17.89 -0.35
C ALA A 65 -6.97 -17.37 0.17
N ILE A 66 -6.07 -16.96 -0.75
CA ILE A 66 -4.75 -16.44 -0.38
C ILE A 66 -4.81 -14.90 -0.46
N PRO A 67 -4.71 -14.17 0.67
CA PRO A 67 -4.92 -12.71 0.70
C PRO A 67 -3.74 -11.90 0.14
N LEU A 68 -2.64 -12.56 -0.23
CA LEU A 68 -1.42 -11.92 -0.73
C LEU A 68 -1.49 -11.69 -2.24
N GLY A 69 -2.31 -10.73 -2.68
CA GLY A 69 -2.42 -10.42 -4.10
C GLY A 69 -3.75 -9.82 -4.52
N GLY A 70 -3.94 -9.77 -5.83
CA GLY A 70 -5.14 -9.31 -6.49
C GLY A 70 -4.93 -9.31 -8.00
N TYR A 71 -6.02 -9.18 -8.75
CA TYR A 71 -5.94 -8.99 -10.20
C TYR A 71 -7.21 -8.34 -10.75
N VAL A 72 -7.05 -7.59 -11.83
CA VAL A 72 -8.13 -7.03 -12.65
C VAL A 72 -8.10 -7.69 -14.03
N LYS A 73 -8.99 -8.67 -14.27
CA LYS A 73 -9.11 -9.30 -15.59
C LYS A 73 -9.92 -8.41 -16.53
N MET A 74 -9.28 -7.92 -17.58
CA MET A 74 -9.90 -7.10 -18.62
C MET A 74 -10.25 -7.96 -19.84
N LEU A 75 -11.34 -7.62 -20.53
CA LEU A 75 -11.75 -8.31 -21.74
C LEU A 75 -10.67 -8.15 -22.83
N GLY A 76 -10.24 -9.26 -23.43
CA GLY A 76 -9.25 -9.28 -24.49
C GLY A 76 -7.86 -8.82 -24.03
N GLU A 77 -7.54 -9.04 -22.76
CA GLU A 77 -6.19 -8.87 -22.20
C GLU A 77 -5.31 -10.08 -22.49
N GLU A 78 -5.89 -11.28 -22.44
CA GLU A 78 -5.22 -12.54 -22.81
C GLU A 78 -5.17 -12.66 -24.34
N LEU A 79 -4.02 -13.06 -24.89
CA LEU A 79 -3.79 -13.11 -26.35
C LEU A 79 -4.75 -14.06 -27.08
N ASP A 80 -5.16 -15.14 -26.42
CA ASP A 80 -6.02 -16.18 -26.98
C ASP A 80 -7.49 -16.07 -26.53
N GLU A 81 -7.87 -14.96 -25.91
CA GLU A 81 -9.26 -14.74 -25.48
C GLU A 81 -10.16 -14.39 -26.68
N GLU A 82 -11.13 -15.25 -26.96
CA GLU A 82 -12.16 -14.97 -27.97
C GLU A 82 -13.06 -13.81 -27.49
N VAL A 83 -12.95 -12.67 -28.18
CA VAL A 83 -13.77 -11.49 -27.91
C VAL A 83 -14.96 -11.44 -28.89
N PRO A 84 -16.21 -11.36 -28.40
CA PRO A 84 -17.38 -11.22 -29.29
C PRO A 84 -17.25 -9.97 -30.19
N PRO A 85 -17.62 -10.04 -31.49
CA PRO A 85 -17.45 -8.93 -32.42
C PRO A 85 -18.06 -7.60 -31.96
N HIS A 86 -19.19 -7.66 -31.25
CA HIS A 86 -19.88 -6.48 -30.72
C HIS A 86 -19.19 -5.86 -29.50
N GLU A 87 -18.28 -6.56 -28.82
CA GLU A 87 -17.52 -6.07 -27.65
C GLU A 87 -16.06 -5.73 -27.95
N ILE A 88 -15.56 -5.95 -29.17
CA ILE A 88 -14.16 -5.65 -29.55
C ILE A 88 -13.78 -4.20 -29.20
N HIS A 89 -14.69 -3.24 -29.40
CA HIS A 89 -14.45 -1.83 -29.07
C HIS A 89 -14.20 -1.58 -27.56
N ARG A 90 -14.55 -2.53 -26.69
CA ARG A 90 -14.32 -2.53 -25.24
C ARG A 90 -13.22 -3.49 -24.78
N SER A 91 -12.55 -4.17 -25.72
CA SER A 91 -11.38 -5.00 -25.43
C SER A 91 -10.17 -4.15 -25.11
N PHE A 92 -9.36 -4.57 -24.14
CA PHE A 92 -8.10 -3.95 -23.77
C PHE A 92 -7.12 -3.92 -24.96
N SER A 93 -6.96 -5.06 -25.65
CA SER A 93 -6.03 -5.16 -26.79
C SER A 93 -6.45 -4.32 -27.99
N ALA A 94 -7.74 -4.01 -28.13
CA ALA A 94 -8.25 -3.14 -29.20
C ALA A 94 -8.04 -1.64 -28.93
N LYS A 95 -7.66 -1.24 -27.70
CA LYS A 95 -7.37 0.15 -27.38
C LYS A 95 -5.99 0.57 -27.90
N SER A 96 -5.84 1.87 -28.13
CA SER A 96 -4.55 2.45 -28.50
C SER A 96 -3.50 2.25 -27.39
N ILE A 97 -2.22 2.25 -27.77
CA ILE A 97 -1.11 2.06 -26.84
C ILE A 97 -1.15 3.07 -25.68
N PRO A 98 -1.41 4.38 -25.89
CA PRO A 98 -1.47 5.33 -24.78
C PRO A 98 -2.59 5.01 -23.77
N THR A 99 -3.75 4.54 -24.24
CA THR A 99 -4.87 4.14 -23.38
C THR A 99 -4.52 2.89 -22.57
N ARG A 100 -3.91 1.89 -23.19
CA ARG A 100 -3.44 0.70 -22.48
C ARG A 100 -2.38 1.05 -21.44
N PHE A 101 -1.43 1.90 -21.83
CA PHE A 101 -0.38 2.38 -20.95
C PHE A 101 -0.96 3.15 -19.75
N SER A 102 -1.94 4.03 -19.94
CA SER A 102 -2.55 4.76 -18.83
C SER A 102 -3.28 3.83 -17.85
N ILE A 103 -3.94 2.79 -18.34
CA ILE A 103 -4.58 1.76 -17.50
C ILE A 103 -3.54 1.02 -16.67
N VAL A 104 -2.42 0.58 -17.27
CA VAL A 104 -1.34 -0.10 -16.55
C VAL A 104 -0.64 0.85 -15.56
N MET A 105 -0.47 2.12 -15.90
CA MET A 105 0.13 3.09 -14.98
C MET A 105 -0.79 3.53 -13.83
N ALA A 106 -2.09 3.33 -13.96
CA ALA A 106 -3.06 3.74 -12.95
C ALA A 106 -2.86 3.02 -11.61
N GLY A 107 -2.48 1.74 -11.61
CA GLY A 107 -2.23 0.99 -10.38
C GLY A 107 -1.10 1.59 -9.53
N PRO A 108 0.13 1.74 -10.08
CA PRO A 108 1.22 2.43 -9.39
C PRO A 108 0.87 3.86 -8.97
N ALA A 109 0.17 4.62 -9.83
CA ALA A 109 -0.24 5.98 -9.52
C ALA A 109 -1.20 6.05 -8.31
N PHE A 110 -2.11 5.09 -8.19
CA PHE A 110 -3.02 5.00 -7.04
C PHE A 110 -2.27 4.68 -5.74
N ASN A 111 -1.23 3.85 -5.79
CA ASN A 111 -0.38 3.60 -4.62
C ASN A 111 0.41 4.85 -4.20
N LEU A 112 0.92 5.61 -5.16
CA LEU A 112 1.57 6.90 -4.87
C LEU A 112 0.58 7.90 -4.26
N ALA A 113 -0.65 7.97 -4.80
CA ALA A 113 -1.70 8.79 -4.24
C ALA A 113 -2.09 8.36 -2.81
N LEU A 114 -2.19 7.05 -2.56
CA LEU A 114 -2.43 6.49 -1.23
C LEU A 114 -1.30 6.86 -0.26
N ALA A 115 -0.03 6.73 -0.67
CA ALA A 115 1.11 7.11 0.15
C ALA A 115 1.09 8.60 0.49
N ALA A 116 0.84 9.47 -0.49
CA ALA A 116 0.69 10.90 -0.27
C ALA A 116 -0.46 11.22 0.69
N LEU A 117 -1.60 10.53 0.55
CA LEU A 117 -2.75 10.68 1.44
C LEU A 117 -2.42 10.26 2.87
N ILE A 118 -1.77 9.10 3.07
CA ILE A 118 -1.35 8.63 4.39
C ILE A 118 -0.41 9.64 5.04
N VAL A 119 0.60 10.12 4.30
CA VAL A 119 1.53 11.14 4.80
C VAL A 119 0.78 12.41 5.18
N ALA A 120 -0.13 12.90 4.33
CA ALA A 120 -0.92 14.09 4.63
C ALA A 120 -1.76 13.91 5.90
N LEU A 121 -2.45 12.78 6.06
CA LEU A 121 -3.25 12.47 7.25
C LEU A 121 -2.41 12.38 8.52
N LEU A 122 -1.20 11.81 8.45
CA LEU A 122 -0.29 11.76 9.59
C LEU A 122 0.17 13.16 10.03
N HIS A 123 0.31 14.11 9.10
CA HIS A 123 0.66 15.50 9.41
C HIS A 123 -0.51 16.35 9.90
N LEU A 124 -1.75 15.89 9.76
CA LEU A 124 -2.91 16.52 10.39
C LEU A 124 -2.99 16.21 11.89
N GLY A 125 -2.36 15.11 12.34
CA GLY A 125 -2.17 14.82 13.75
C GLY A 125 -0.96 15.57 14.31
N GLU A 126 -0.95 15.80 15.63
CA GLU A 126 0.30 16.12 16.32
C GLU A 126 1.24 14.93 16.14
N VAL A 127 2.26 15.06 15.28
CA VAL A 127 3.29 14.04 15.17
C VAL A 127 4.05 14.04 16.50
N PRO A 128 3.97 12.99 17.33
CA PRO A 128 4.75 12.93 18.55
C PRO A 128 6.22 12.96 18.13
N TYR A 129 6.89 14.07 18.42
CA TYR A 129 8.33 14.14 18.22
C TYR A 129 8.98 13.22 19.25
N LEU A 130 9.93 12.40 18.81
CA LEU A 130 10.75 11.64 19.74
C LEU A 130 11.59 12.66 20.52
N PRO A 131 11.38 12.80 21.85
CA PRO A 131 12.20 13.70 22.65
C PRO A 131 13.66 13.26 22.55
N PRO A 132 14.62 14.20 22.63
CA PRO A 132 16.04 13.90 22.51
C PRO A 132 16.57 13.18 23.74
N LYS A 133 16.12 11.94 23.96
CA LYS A 133 16.46 11.10 25.10
C LYS A 133 17.65 10.22 24.81
N VAL A 134 18.57 10.16 25.78
CA VAL A 134 19.72 9.26 25.76
C VAL A 134 19.22 7.83 25.97
N GLN A 135 19.42 6.95 24.99
CA GLN A 135 19.01 5.54 25.12
C GLN A 135 20.04 4.71 25.88
N GLU A 136 21.32 4.89 25.56
CA GLU A 136 22.43 4.12 26.12
C GLU A 136 23.65 5.03 26.24
N VAL A 137 24.46 4.78 27.26
CA VAL A 137 25.73 5.47 27.48
C VAL A 137 26.82 4.40 27.57
N VAL A 138 27.79 4.48 26.66
CA VAL A 138 28.93 3.56 26.66
C VAL A 138 29.81 3.84 27.87
N GLU A 139 30.16 2.79 28.62
CA GLU A 139 31.02 2.89 29.79
C GLU A 139 32.41 3.45 29.43
N GLY A 140 32.94 4.36 30.27
CA GLY A 140 34.23 5.03 30.03
C GLY A 140 34.23 6.12 28.95
N SER A 141 33.11 6.33 28.24
CA SER A 141 32.97 7.39 27.24
C SER A 141 32.99 8.79 27.87
N PRO A 142 33.26 9.85 27.09
CA PRO A 142 33.13 11.24 27.56
C PRO A 142 31.73 11.55 28.13
N ALA A 143 30.68 10.95 27.58
CA ALA A 143 29.31 11.09 28.09
C ALA A 143 29.15 10.47 29.49
N SER A 144 29.71 9.27 29.70
CA SER A 144 29.74 8.61 31.01
C SER A 144 30.53 9.43 32.04
N GLN A 145 31.70 9.97 31.64
CA GLN A 145 32.52 10.83 32.50
C GLN A 145 31.84 12.17 32.83
N ALA A 146 31.04 12.69 31.89
CA ALA A 146 30.22 13.88 32.08
C ALA A 146 28.97 13.64 32.95
N GLY A 147 28.73 12.39 33.38
CA GLY A 147 27.59 12.02 34.22
C GLY A 147 26.26 11.91 33.48
N ILE A 148 26.27 11.81 32.15
CA ILE A 148 25.07 11.59 31.35
C ILE A 148 24.56 10.17 31.60
N LEU A 149 23.25 10.02 31.81
CA LEU A 149 22.60 8.75 32.09
C LEU A 149 21.59 8.38 31.00
N PRO A 150 21.36 7.06 30.77
CA PRO A 150 20.20 6.60 30.01
C PRO A 150 18.90 7.17 30.58
N GLY A 151 18.09 7.78 29.72
CA GLY A 151 16.83 8.46 30.07
C GLY A 151 16.94 9.98 30.15
N ASP A 152 18.13 10.56 30.24
CA ASP A 152 18.33 12.02 30.22
C ASP A 152 17.81 12.64 28.93
N GLU A 153 17.16 13.80 29.06
CA GLU A 153 16.66 14.58 27.92
C GLU A 153 17.60 15.75 27.61
N ILE A 154 18.14 15.76 26.39
CA ILE A 154 19.05 16.82 25.92
C ILE A 154 18.20 18.02 25.48
N ILE A 155 18.08 19.03 26.36
CA ILE A 155 17.30 20.24 26.06
C ILE A 155 18.05 21.26 25.18
N ALA A 156 19.39 21.22 25.15
CA ALA A 156 20.22 22.13 24.36
C ALA A 156 21.61 21.54 24.04
N VAL A 157 22.18 21.92 22.90
CA VAL A 157 23.56 21.60 22.50
C VAL A 157 24.28 22.89 22.13
N ASN A 158 25.45 23.14 22.75
CA ASN A 158 26.23 24.38 22.55
C ASN A 158 25.39 25.66 22.74
N GLY A 159 24.49 25.66 23.73
CA GLY A 159 23.60 26.78 24.03
C GLY A 159 22.42 26.96 23.06
N LYS A 160 22.28 26.13 22.03
CA LYS A 160 21.10 26.13 21.16
C LYS A 160 20.09 25.11 21.64
N ALA A 161 18.88 25.56 21.96
CA ALA A 161 17.77 24.69 22.35
C ALA A 161 17.43 23.71 21.22
N ILE A 162 17.23 22.45 21.56
CA ILE A 162 16.78 21.40 20.64
C ILE A 162 15.46 20.82 21.14
N LYS A 163 14.57 20.45 20.22
CA LYS A 163 13.30 19.78 20.52
C LYS A 163 13.21 18.37 19.96
N ARG A 164 14.16 17.99 19.09
CA ARG A 164 14.23 16.70 18.40
C ARG A 164 15.66 16.47 17.92
N PHE A 165 16.04 15.20 17.74
CA PHE A 165 17.20 14.86 16.92
C PHE A 165 16.87 15.19 15.45
N GLN A 166 17.74 15.96 14.79
CA GLN A 166 17.71 16.21 13.34
C GLN A 166 18.89 15.52 12.68
#